data_AF-Q2SJ64-F1
#
_entry.id   AF-Q2SJ64-F1
#
_cell.length_a   1.000
_cell.length_b   1.000
_cell.length_c   1.000
_cell.angle_alpha   90.00
_cell.angle_beta   90.00
_cell.angle_gamma   90.00
#
_symmetry.space_group_name_H-M   'P 1'
#
loop_
_entity.id
_entity.type
_entity.pdbx_description
1 polymer ?
#
loop_
_entity_poly.entity_id
_entity_poly.type
_entity_poly.pdbx_seq_one_letter_code
_entity_poly.pdbx_strand_id
1 'polypeptide(L)' 'MNQMTRNDDAVQRPSYDRSDRFYIENGEWFYLTREQIPIGPYASQQEAEDGLNAYIDYMQVEAE' A
#
# COMPACT_ATOMS: atom_id res chain seq x y z
N MET A 1 0.14 -43.18 3.38
CA MET A 1 -0.52 -41.90 3.74
C MET A 1 0.54 -40.99 4.34
N ASN A 2 1.09 -40.05 3.56
CA ASN A 2 2.00 -39.04 4.09
C ASN A 2 1.38 -37.66 3.89
N GLN A 3 0.82 -37.13 4.97
CA GLN A 3 0.50 -35.72 5.08
C GLN A 3 1.82 -34.96 5.12
N MET A 4 2.07 -34.13 4.11
CA MET A 4 3.13 -33.12 4.10
C MET A 4 2.46 -31.76 4.19
N THR A 5 2.17 -31.33 5.41
CA THR A 5 1.86 -29.93 5.74
C THR A 5 3.17 -29.20 6.03
N ARG A 6 3.53 -28.27 5.14
CA ARG A 6 4.35 -27.08 5.43
C ARG A 6 3.59 -25.94 4.74
N ASN A 7 2.55 -25.42 5.37
CA ASN A 7 2.61 -24.24 6.24
C ASN A 7 3.38 -23.11 5.57
N ASP A 8 2.60 -22.27 4.89
CA ASP A 8 2.75 -20.83 4.79
C ASP A 8 4.17 -20.31 4.56
N ASP A 9 4.55 -20.22 3.28
CA ASP A 9 5.37 -19.12 2.77
C ASP A 9 4.60 -17.79 2.92
N ALA A 10 4.23 -17.45 4.15
CA ALA A 10 3.92 -16.08 4.51
C ALA A 10 5.26 -15.34 4.47
N VAL A 11 5.65 -14.94 3.27
CA VAL A 11 6.65 -13.90 3.04
C VAL A 11 6.21 -12.73 3.91
N GLN A 12 6.81 -12.61 5.10
CA GLN A 12 6.69 -11.42 5.93
C GLN A 12 7.40 -10.32 5.16
N ARG A 13 6.71 -9.79 4.16
CA ARG A 13 7.04 -8.51 3.56
C ARG A 13 7.09 -7.55 4.75
N PRO A 14 8.19 -6.82 4.96
CA PRO A 14 8.29 -5.90 6.08
C PRO A 14 7.04 -5.03 6.05
N SER A 15 6.24 -5.10 7.11
CA SER A 15 5.11 -4.21 7.31
C SER A 15 5.69 -2.85 7.62
N TYR A 16 6.21 -2.18 6.58
CA TYR A 16 6.44 -0.74 6.62
C TYR A 16 5.09 -0.16 6.99
N ASP A 17 5.02 0.41 8.18
CA ASP A 17 3.86 1.10 8.70
C ASP A 17 3.43 2.13 7.65
N ARG A 18 2.42 1.79 6.83
CA ARG A 18 2.02 2.59 5.66
C ARG A 18 1.36 3.90 6.10
N SER A 19 1.03 4.01 7.39
CA SER A 19 0.35 5.13 8.01
C SER A 19 1.13 6.44 7.96
N ASP A 20 2.47 6.41 7.84
CA ASP A 20 3.30 7.63 7.74
C ASP A 20 3.11 8.38 6.40
N ARG A 21 2.50 7.74 5.39
CA ARG A 21 2.38 8.32 4.04
C ARG A 21 1.13 9.14 3.82
N PHE A 22 0.22 9.25 4.80
CA PHE A 22 -1.05 9.94 4.62
C PHE A 22 -1.06 11.30 5.31
N TYR A 23 -1.60 12.30 4.63
CA TYR A 23 -1.79 13.63 5.21
C TYR A 23 -3.05 14.30 4.66
N ILE A 24 -3.50 15.34 5.37
CA ILE A 24 -4.66 16.15 4.98
C ILE A 24 -4.15 17.53 4.58
N GLU A 25 -4.54 18.00 3.39
CA GLU A 25 -4.32 19.37 2.95
C GLU A 25 -5.65 19.96 2.50
N ASN A 26 -6.00 21.13 3.03
CA ASN A 26 -7.26 21.82 2.73
C ASN A 26 -8.55 21.00 2.97
N GLY A 27 -8.51 20.04 3.90
CA GLY A 27 -9.64 19.14 4.21
C GLY A 27 -9.75 17.93 3.28
N GLU A 28 -8.81 17.77 2.36
CA GLU A 28 -8.74 16.64 1.43
C GLU A 28 -7.57 15.72 1.80
N TRP A 29 -7.74 14.42 1.55
CA TRP A 29 -6.76 13.40 1.89
C TRP A 29 -5.78 13.17 0.75
N PHE A 30 -4.52 12.97 1.09
CA PHE A 30 -3.44 12.67 0.16
C PHE A 30 -2.58 11.54 0.71
N TYR A 31 -1.89 10.83 -0.17
CA TYR A 31 -0.77 9.98 0.20
C TYR A 31 0.51 10.36 -0.55
N LEU A 32 1.67 10.06 0.04
CA LEU A 32 2.98 10.25 -0.57
C LEU A 32 3.51 8.95 -1.19
N THR A 33 4.03 9.03 -2.41
CA THR A 33 4.83 7.94 -2.99
C THR A 33 6.20 7.84 -2.33
N ARG A 34 6.99 6.82 -2.69
CA ARG A 34 8.39 6.68 -2.22
C ARG A 34 9.26 7.85 -2.63
N GLU A 35 8.94 8.50 -3.75
CA GLU A 35 9.63 9.68 -4.28
C GLU A 35 9.10 10.99 -3.67
N GLN A 36 8.30 10.93 -2.60
CA GLN A 36 7.68 12.09 -1.94
C GLN A 36 6.76 12.88 -2.89
N ILE A 37 6.16 12.20 -3.87
CA ILE A 37 5.17 12.81 -4.76
C ILE A 37 3.79 12.67 -4.10
N PRO A 38 3.05 13.76 -3.91
CA PRO A 38 1.71 13.70 -3.36
C PRO A 38 0.70 13.24 -4.40
N ILE A 39 -0.15 12.29 -4.00
CA ILE A 39 -1.23 11.73 -4.82
C ILE A 39 -2.55 11.92 -4.08
N GLY A 40 -3.54 12.42 -4.82
CA GLY A 40 -4.86 12.82 -4.33
C GLY A 40 -5.41 13.93 -5.21
N PRO A 41 -6.40 14.71 -4.74
CA PRO A 41 -7.08 14.56 -3.45
C PRO A 41 -8.04 13.36 -3.38
N TYR A 42 -8.27 12.88 -2.17
CA TYR A 42 -9.26 11.85 -1.83
C TYR A 42 -10.25 12.40 -0.79
N ALA A 43 -11.50 11.94 -0.81
CA ALA A 43 -12.50 12.45 0.13
C ALA A 43 -12.36 11.82 1.53
N SER A 44 -11.65 10.71 1.67
CA SER A 44 -11.41 10.02 2.94
C SER A 44 -10.07 9.31 2.98
N GLN A 45 -9.53 9.08 4.18
CA GLN A 45 -8.31 8.30 4.38
C GLN A 45 -8.40 6.91 3.73
N GLN A 46 -9.55 6.25 3.87
CA GLN A 46 -9.80 4.93 3.31
C GLN A 46 -9.66 4.89 1.77
N GLU A 47 -10.06 5.95 1.07
CA GLU A 47 -9.89 6.06 -0.39
C GLU A 47 -8.43 6.29 -0.77
N ALA A 48 -7.71 7.09 0.01
CA ALA A 48 -6.27 7.26 -0.17
C ALA A 48 -5.52 5.93 0.06
N GLU A 49 -5.94 5.12 1.05
CA GLU A 49 -5.38 3.80 1.30
C GLU A 49 -5.62 2.82 0.14
N ASP A 50 -6.83 2.80 -0.41
CA ASP A 50 -7.18 2.00 -1.58
C ASP A 50 -6.33 2.42 -2.80
N GLY A 51 -6.22 3.73 -3.03
CA GLY A 51 -5.36 4.30 -4.09
C GLY A 51 -3.89 3.94 -3.93
N LEU A 52 -3.35 3.97 -2.70
CA LEU A 52 -1.97 3.55 -2.42
C LEU A 52 -1.77 2.05 -2.68
N ASN A 53 -2.74 1.21 -2.30
CA ASN A 53 -2.67 -0.23 -2.57
C ASN A 53 -2.68 -0.52 -4.08
N ALA A 54 -3.56 0.12 -4.84
CA ALA A 54 -3.61 0.00 -6.30
C ALA A 54 -2.30 0.47 -6.96
N TYR A 55 -1.72 1.58 -6.49
CA TYR A 55 -0.42 2.07 -6.97
C TYR A 55 0.70 1.07 -6.70
N ILE A 56 0.76 0.48 -5.50
CA ILE A 56 1.77 -0.52 -5.15
C ILE A 56 1.61 -1.78 -6.03
N ASP A 57 0.38 -2.22 -6.28
CA ASP A 57 0.08 -3.37 -7.13
C ASP A 57 0.57 -3.12 -8.56
N TYR A 58 0.20 -1.99 -9.15
CA TYR A 58 0.65 -1.56 -10.47
C TYR A 58 2.20 -1.55 -10.58
N MET A 59 2.87 -0.95 -9.61
CA MET A 59 4.34 -0.88 -9.56
C MET A 59 5.00 -2.26 -9.38
N GLN A 60 4.32 -3.25 -8.82
CA GLN A 60 4.84 -4.62 -8.70
C GLN A 60 4.64 -5.43 -9.98
N VAL A 61 3.56 -5.20 -10.73
CA VAL A 61 3.27 -5.87 -12.00
C VAL A 61 4.20 -5.40 -13.12
N GLU A 62 4.59 -4.11 -13.14
CA GLU A 62 5.51 -3.59 -14.17
C GLU A 62 6.98 -4.04 -14.02
N ALA A 63 7.30 -4.81 -12.97
CA ALA A 63 8.65 -5.31 -12.73
C ALA A 63 8.91 -6.72 -13.32
N GLU A 64 7.95 -7.31 -14.05
CA GLU A 64 8.03 -8.63 -14.69
C GLU A 64 8.32 -8.59 -16.21
#